data_AF-A0A652KHE4-F1
#
_entry.id   AF-A0A652KHE4-F1
#
_cell.length_a   1.000
_cell.length_b   1.000
_cell.length_c   1.000
_cell.angle_alpha   90.00
_cell.angle_beta   90.00
_cell.angle_gamma   90.00
#
_symmetry.space_group_name_H-M   'P 1'
#
loop_
_entity.id
_entity.type
_entity.pdbx_description
1 polymer ?
#
loop_
_entity_poly.entity_id
_entity_poly.type
_entity_poly.pdbx_seq_one_letter_code
_entity_poly.pdbx_strand_id
1 'polypeptide(L)'
;MIRKAHLRRPGLIAVALAALAVSCSAAPKPDAAAGGPAMTAATAAAPDGRDTLPGDVTPSAAPTSDLYAPTSGEKVRDAFATLQATLNDSCASDCAYLLARVNKELQELNSAMKNDPKGPGHFPEPLQKMAELNKTLAGDSSYENLSKHQAMLIGTRDFINTWMQGHPDDYR
;
A
#
# COMPACT_ATOMS: atom_id res chain seq x y z
N MET A 1 20.47 15.39 -62.01
CA MET A 1 19.97 14.25 -62.81
C MET A 1 20.19 12.96 -62.02
N ILE A 2 19.12 12.21 -61.72
CA ILE A 2 19.02 10.72 -61.64
C ILE A 2 19.90 10.02 -60.56
N ARG A 3 19.44 9.17 -59.61
CA ARG A 3 18.20 8.42 -59.33
C ARG A 3 18.16 8.04 -57.84
N LYS A 4 16.95 7.97 -57.27
CA LYS A 4 16.63 7.29 -56.00
C LYS A 4 16.78 5.78 -56.14
N ALA A 5 17.13 5.09 -55.04
CA ALA A 5 16.73 3.72 -54.81
C ALA A 5 16.30 3.55 -53.34
N HIS A 6 14.99 3.40 -53.16
CA HIS A 6 14.36 2.95 -51.93
C HIS A 6 14.53 1.43 -51.82
N LEU A 7 14.91 0.92 -50.65
CA LEU A 7 14.72 -0.48 -50.30
C LEU A 7 13.90 -0.55 -49.02
N ARG A 8 12.59 -0.77 -49.22
CA ARG A 8 11.66 -1.27 -48.20
C ARG A 8 11.87 -2.78 -48.09
N ARG A 9 11.92 -3.31 -46.88
CA ARG A 9 11.63 -4.73 -46.61
C ARG A 9 10.71 -4.81 -45.38
N PRO A 10 9.46 -5.27 -45.53
CA PRO A 10 8.59 -5.61 -44.42
C PRO A 10 8.89 -7.04 -43.96
N GLY A 11 9.19 -7.20 -42.66
CA GLY A 11 9.27 -8.51 -42.01
C GLY A 11 7.93 -8.82 -41.34
N LEU A 12 7.11 -9.64 -41.99
CA LEU A 12 5.97 -10.33 -41.40
C LEU A 12 6.50 -11.59 -40.70
N ILE A 13 6.39 -11.72 -39.38
CA ILE A 13 6.50 -13.03 -38.71
C ILE A 13 5.44 -13.15 -37.60
N ALA A 14 4.43 -13.93 -37.95
CA ALA A 14 3.62 -14.89 -37.19
C ALA A 14 3.30 -14.64 -35.70
N VAL A 15 2.00 -14.50 -35.45
CA VAL A 15 1.30 -14.70 -34.18
C VAL A 15 1.41 -16.18 -33.75
N ALA A 16 1.83 -16.41 -32.50
CA ALA A 16 1.64 -17.70 -31.82
C ALA A 16 0.77 -17.46 -30.58
N LEU A 17 -0.50 -17.84 -30.67
CA LEU A 17 -1.45 -17.89 -29.57
C LEU A 17 -1.18 -19.18 -28.78
N ALA A 18 -0.62 -19.07 -27.58
CA ALA A 18 -0.60 -20.15 -26.60
C ALA A 18 -1.71 -19.90 -25.57
N ALA A 19 -2.84 -20.59 -25.73
CA ALA A 19 -3.90 -20.64 -24.73
C ALA A 19 -3.50 -21.65 -23.63
N LEU A 20 -3.08 -21.14 -22.47
CA LEU A 20 -2.90 -21.94 -21.27
C LEU A 20 -4.18 -21.88 -20.44
N ALA A 21 -5.08 -22.83 -20.65
CA ALA A 21 -6.22 -23.06 -19.78
C ALA A 21 -5.74 -23.78 -18.51
N VAL A 22 -5.41 -23.03 -17.47
CA VAL A 22 -5.28 -23.58 -16.11
C VAL A 22 -6.67 -23.72 -15.51
N SER A 23 -7.10 -24.97 -15.37
CA SER A 23 -8.24 -25.42 -14.60
C SER A 23 -7.73 -26.01 -13.27
N CYS A 24 -8.20 -25.48 -12.14
CA CYS A 24 -8.33 -26.16 -10.84
C CYS A 24 -8.97 -25.14 -9.86
N SER A 25 -10.29 -25.16 -9.65
CA SER A 25 -11.05 -26.04 -8.76
C SER A 25 -11.31 -25.34 -7.41
N ALA A 26 -12.53 -24.81 -7.28
CA ALA A 26 -13.09 -24.36 -6.01
C ALA A 26 -13.37 -25.57 -5.10
N ALA A 27 -12.98 -25.46 -3.82
CA ALA A 27 -13.40 -26.36 -2.75
C ALA A 27 -14.33 -25.60 -1.78
N PRO A 28 -15.37 -26.26 -1.24
CA PRO A 28 -16.48 -25.59 -0.58
C PRO A 28 -16.21 -25.19 0.88
N LYS A 29 -16.94 -24.15 1.27
CA LYS A 29 -17.16 -23.62 2.62
C LYS A 29 -17.73 -24.70 3.55
N PRO A 30 -17.16 -24.92 4.74
CA PRO A 30 -17.89 -25.51 5.85
C PRO A 30 -18.69 -24.40 6.55
N ASP A 31 -20.01 -24.59 6.59
CA ASP A 31 -20.89 -23.91 7.52
C ASP A 31 -20.58 -24.35 8.95
N ALA A 32 -20.46 -23.38 9.86
CA ALA A 32 -20.56 -23.63 11.28
C ALA A 32 -21.38 -22.51 11.94
N ALA A 33 -22.63 -22.88 12.20
CA ALA A 33 -23.48 -22.53 13.33
C ALA A 33 -23.65 -21.05 13.72
N ALA A 34 -24.85 -20.55 13.42
CA ALA A 34 -25.56 -19.61 14.26
C ALA A 34 -25.74 -20.18 15.68
N GLY A 35 -25.58 -19.35 16.72
CA GLY A 35 -25.87 -19.80 18.09
C GLY A 35 -25.51 -18.91 19.27
N GLY A 36 -25.89 -17.62 19.24
CA GLY A 36 -26.37 -16.88 20.44
C GLY A 36 -25.37 -16.43 21.53
N PRO A 37 -25.72 -15.38 22.30
CA PRO A 37 -24.82 -14.69 23.23
C PRO A 37 -24.95 -15.22 24.67
N ALA A 38 -23.86 -15.13 25.45
CA ALA A 38 -23.93 -15.22 26.90
C ALA A 38 -23.25 -13.99 27.52
N MET A 39 -24.09 -13.11 28.05
CA MET A 39 -23.72 -12.01 28.95
C MET A 39 -23.16 -12.54 30.26
N THR A 40 -22.18 -11.79 30.75
CA THR A 40 -21.78 -11.50 32.15
C THR A 40 -22.68 -12.00 33.28
N ALA A 41 -22.06 -12.63 34.28
CA ALA A 41 -22.39 -12.41 35.69
C ALA A 41 -21.16 -12.68 36.58
N ALA A 42 -20.88 -11.74 37.46
CA ALA A 42 -19.83 -11.74 38.47
C ALA A 42 -20.23 -12.53 39.73
N THR A 43 -19.26 -12.91 40.57
CA THR A 43 -19.03 -12.34 41.94
C THR A 43 -18.41 -13.37 42.91
N ALA A 44 -17.25 -12.99 43.47
CA ALA A 44 -16.63 -13.21 44.80
C ALA A 44 -16.69 -14.56 45.54
N ALA A 45 -15.52 -14.99 46.06
CA ALA A 45 -15.20 -14.93 47.50
C ALA A 45 -13.70 -15.25 47.76
N ALA A 46 -13.08 -14.45 48.63
CA ALA A 46 -11.76 -14.71 49.22
C ALA A 46 -11.82 -15.87 50.25
N PRO A 47 -10.66 -16.37 50.70
CA PRO A 47 -10.32 -16.01 52.07
C PRO A 47 -8.86 -15.59 52.27
N ASP A 48 -8.71 -14.76 53.31
CA ASP A 48 -7.51 -14.33 53.99
C ASP A 48 -6.49 -15.44 54.28
N GLY A 49 -5.22 -15.09 54.10
CA GLY A 49 -4.08 -15.78 54.67
C GLY A 49 -2.95 -14.77 54.84
N ARG A 50 -3.00 -13.99 55.92
CA ARG A 50 -1.87 -13.18 56.39
C ARG A 50 -0.77 -14.13 56.86
N ASP A 51 0.40 -14.05 56.25
CA ASP A 51 1.64 -14.30 56.97
C ASP A 51 2.77 -13.41 56.44
N THR A 52 3.41 -12.77 57.41
CA THR A 52 4.42 -11.71 57.37
C THR A 52 5.77 -12.20 56.89
N LEU A 53 6.51 -11.40 56.09
CA LEU A 53 7.98 -11.26 56.13
C LEU A 53 8.39 -9.98 55.35
N PRO A 54 9.36 -9.18 55.84
CA PRO A 54 9.81 -7.97 55.15
C PRO A 54 10.93 -8.34 54.17
N GLY A 55 10.60 -8.29 52.86
CA GLY A 55 11.57 -8.46 51.79
C GLY A 55 11.60 -7.21 50.94
N ASP A 56 12.68 -6.47 51.07
CA ASP A 56 13.09 -5.37 50.20
C ASP A 56 13.08 -5.85 48.73
N VAL A 57 12.09 -5.41 47.95
CA VAL A 57 12.12 -5.48 46.49
C VAL A 57 11.64 -4.15 45.97
N THR A 58 12.61 -3.26 45.78
CA THR A 58 12.46 -2.14 44.86
C THR A 58 11.95 -2.71 43.53
N PRO A 59 10.78 -2.32 43.01
CA PRO A 59 10.38 -2.73 41.67
C PRO A 59 11.35 -2.05 40.72
N SER A 60 12.31 -2.83 40.19
CA SER A 60 13.04 -2.43 38.99
C SER A 60 11.97 -2.31 37.91
N ALA A 61 11.59 -1.06 37.60
CA ALA A 61 10.71 -0.76 36.50
C ALA A 61 11.38 -1.29 35.24
N ALA A 62 10.96 -2.49 34.81
CA ALA A 62 11.27 -2.96 33.47
C ALA A 62 10.82 -1.86 32.51
N PRO A 63 11.64 -1.48 31.50
CA PRO A 63 11.15 -0.59 30.48
C PRO A 63 9.95 -1.30 29.85
N THR A 64 8.76 -0.77 30.08
CA THR A 64 7.62 -1.01 29.20
C THR A 64 8.03 -0.43 27.86
N SER A 65 8.78 -1.22 27.07
CA SER A 65 8.78 -1.07 25.64
C SER A 65 7.31 -1.06 25.26
N ASP A 66 6.82 0.08 24.78
CA ASP A 66 5.51 0.15 24.15
C ASP A 66 5.53 -0.88 23.03
N LEU A 67 5.02 -2.08 23.29
CA LEU A 67 4.94 -3.18 22.33
C LEU A 67 4.02 -2.82 21.15
N TYR A 68 3.42 -1.63 21.18
CA TYR A 68 2.54 -1.04 20.18
C TYR A 68 3.10 0.25 19.57
N ALA A 69 4.33 0.67 19.89
CA ALA A 69 4.96 1.74 19.14
C ALA A 69 5.15 1.25 17.70
N PRO A 70 4.56 1.93 16.69
CA PRO A 70 4.70 1.51 15.31
C PRO A 70 6.17 1.38 14.96
N THR A 71 6.55 0.23 14.40
CA THR A 71 7.90 0.09 13.86
C THR A 71 8.08 1.13 12.74
N SER A 72 9.29 1.65 12.56
CA SER A 72 9.59 2.52 11.42
C SER A 72 9.10 1.84 10.14
N GLY A 73 8.42 2.57 9.25
CA GLY A 73 7.85 2.01 8.03
C GLY A 73 6.40 1.51 8.11
N GLU A 74 5.80 1.27 9.27
CA GLU A 74 4.42 0.72 9.35
C GLU A 74 3.40 1.59 8.59
N LYS A 75 3.43 2.91 8.78
CA LYS A 75 2.53 3.83 8.05
C LYS A 75 2.81 3.85 6.55
N VAL A 76 4.09 3.74 6.16
CA VAL A 76 4.50 3.72 4.76
C VAL A 76 4.01 2.42 4.11
N ARG A 77 4.15 1.29 4.80
CA ARG A 77 3.65 -0.03 4.39
C ARG A 77 2.15 0.00 4.12
N ASP A 78 1.38 0.54 5.06
CA ASP A 78 -0.07 0.54 4.98
C ASP A 78 -0.54 1.45 3.84
N ALA A 79 0.01 2.66 3.73
CA ALA A 79 -0.27 3.58 2.62
C ALA A 79 0.18 3.01 1.26
N PHE A 80 1.27 2.24 1.25
CA PHE A 80 1.72 1.58 0.03
C PHE A 80 0.77 0.45 -0.37
N ALA A 81 0.29 -0.34 0.58
CA ALA A 81 -0.68 -1.40 0.33
C ALA A 81 -1.99 -0.86 -0.28
N THR A 82 -2.47 0.29 0.19
CA THR A 82 -3.67 0.91 -0.38
C THR A 82 -3.45 1.51 -1.77
N LEU A 83 -2.24 2.02 -2.07
CA LEU A 83 -1.84 2.39 -3.44
C LEU A 83 -1.82 1.16 -4.36
N GLN A 84 -1.28 0.03 -3.88
CA GLN A 84 -1.21 -1.22 -4.65
C GLN A 84 -2.59 -1.78 -5.02
N ALA A 85 -3.59 -1.56 -4.18
CA ALA A 85 -4.97 -1.94 -4.49
C ALA A 85 -5.51 -1.32 -5.79
N THR A 86 -4.88 -0.24 -6.28
CA THR A 86 -5.28 0.43 -7.53
C THR A 86 -4.57 -0.08 -8.79
N LEU A 87 -3.58 -0.98 -8.67
CA LEU A 87 -2.69 -1.35 -9.80
C LEU A 87 -3.41 -2.14 -10.91
N ASN A 88 -4.42 -2.92 -10.54
CA ASN A 88 -5.19 -3.72 -11.50
C ASN A 88 -6.40 -2.97 -12.09
N ASP A 89 -6.65 -1.75 -11.62
CA ASP A 89 -7.74 -0.93 -12.10
C ASP A 89 -7.33 -0.14 -13.35
N SER A 90 -8.32 0.16 -14.19
CA SER A 90 -8.13 0.95 -15.40
C SER A 90 -9.31 1.90 -15.64
N CYS A 91 -9.10 2.91 -16.48
CA CYS A 91 -10.14 3.87 -16.87
C CYS A 91 -11.24 3.29 -17.80
N ALA A 92 -11.33 1.97 -17.94
CA ALA A 92 -12.30 1.32 -18.83
C ALA A 92 -13.75 1.37 -18.30
N SER A 93 -13.95 1.36 -16.98
CA SER A 93 -15.28 1.35 -16.34
C SER A 93 -15.62 2.69 -15.67
N ASP A 94 -14.80 3.14 -14.73
CA ASP A 94 -15.00 4.39 -13.99
C ASP A 94 -13.67 5.12 -13.80
N CYS A 95 -13.33 5.93 -14.80
CA CYS A 95 -12.08 6.68 -14.80
C CYS A 95 -12.06 7.80 -13.75
N ALA A 96 -13.22 8.41 -13.47
CA ALA A 96 -13.29 9.48 -12.48
C ALA A 96 -12.97 8.94 -11.08
N TYR A 97 -13.56 7.80 -10.72
CA TYR A 97 -13.24 7.10 -9.48
C TYR A 97 -11.77 6.71 -9.40
N LEU A 98 -11.24 6.05 -10.45
CA LEU A 98 -9.86 5.57 -10.45
C LEU A 98 -8.86 6.72 -10.26
N LEU A 99 -8.99 7.80 -11.03
CA LEU A 99 -8.03 8.90 -10.96
C LEU A 99 -8.10 9.63 -9.61
N ALA A 100 -9.30 9.84 -9.08
CA ALA A 100 -9.46 10.40 -7.74
C ALA A 100 -8.83 9.49 -6.68
N ARG A 101 -9.04 8.17 -6.77
CA ARG A 101 -8.48 7.17 -5.86
C ARG A 101 -6.95 7.16 -5.94
N VAL A 102 -6.37 7.03 -7.13
CA VAL A 102 -4.90 7.03 -7.30
C VAL A 102 -4.29 8.31 -6.74
N ASN A 103 -4.88 9.48 -7.03
CA ASN A 103 -4.37 10.73 -6.48
C ASN A 103 -4.38 10.73 -4.94
N LYS A 104 -5.48 10.30 -4.32
CA LYS A 104 -5.59 10.19 -2.85
C LYS A 104 -4.50 9.29 -2.27
N GLU A 105 -4.37 8.07 -2.78
CA GLU A 105 -3.40 7.10 -2.25
C GLU A 105 -1.95 7.58 -2.43
N LEU A 106 -1.66 8.26 -3.54
CA LEU A 106 -0.36 8.91 -3.75
C LEU A 106 -0.08 10.01 -2.71
N GLN A 107 -1.08 10.84 -2.36
CA GLN A 107 -0.90 11.87 -1.33
C GLN A 107 -0.74 11.27 0.08
N GLU A 108 -1.45 10.19 0.38
CA GLU A 108 -1.32 9.47 1.66
C GLU A 108 0.06 8.83 1.79
N LEU A 109 0.55 8.16 0.75
CA LEU A 109 1.90 7.60 0.73
C LEU A 109 2.99 8.69 0.81
N ASN A 110 2.84 9.79 0.08
CA ASN A 110 3.75 10.94 0.17
C ASN A 110 3.84 11.51 1.59
N SER A 111 2.69 11.57 2.28
CA SER A 111 2.61 12.04 3.67
C SER A 111 3.23 11.03 4.62
N ALA A 112 3.02 9.73 4.41
CA ALA A 112 3.64 8.68 5.21
C ALA A 112 5.17 8.70 5.08
N MET A 113 5.70 8.77 3.85
CA MET A 113 7.15 8.80 3.58
C MET A 113 7.85 10.02 4.20
N LYS A 114 7.21 11.20 4.18
CA LYS A 114 7.77 12.41 4.81
C LYS A 114 7.81 12.34 6.33
N ASN A 115 6.86 11.64 6.92
CA ASN A 115 6.70 11.52 8.37
C ASN A 115 7.29 10.23 8.94
N ASP A 116 7.98 9.43 8.11
CA ASP A 116 8.63 8.22 8.59
C ASP A 116 9.77 8.58 9.57
N PRO A 117 9.96 7.83 10.66
CA PRO A 117 11.05 8.08 11.62
C PRO A 117 12.46 8.09 11.02
N LYS A 118 12.70 7.40 9.89
CA LYS A 118 13.97 7.44 9.16
C LYS A 118 14.17 8.73 8.35
N GLY A 119 13.10 9.53 8.22
CA GLY A 119 13.08 10.82 7.54
C GLY A 119 12.92 10.75 6.02
N PRO A 120 12.62 11.89 5.37
CA PRO A 120 12.35 11.94 3.93
C PRO A 120 13.55 11.56 3.06
N GLY A 121 14.78 11.66 3.58
CA GLY A 121 16.00 11.23 2.87
C GLY A 121 16.03 9.73 2.57
N HIS A 122 15.17 8.95 3.21
CA HIS A 122 14.99 7.52 2.95
C HIS A 122 14.18 7.23 1.68
N PHE A 123 13.35 8.17 1.22
CA PHE A 123 12.49 8.00 0.04
C PHE A 123 12.77 9.08 -1.03
N PRO A 124 14.02 9.28 -1.46
CA PRO A 124 14.40 10.45 -2.25
C PRO A 124 13.68 10.48 -3.60
N GLU A 125 13.68 9.36 -4.33
CA GLU A 125 13.08 9.30 -5.68
C GLU A 125 11.54 9.32 -5.65
N PRO A 126 10.85 8.54 -4.79
CA PRO A 126 9.39 8.65 -4.66
C PRO A 126 8.93 10.06 -4.30
N LEU A 127 9.61 10.73 -3.36
CA LEU A 127 9.24 12.09 -2.94
C LEU A 127 9.50 13.13 -4.03
N GLN A 128 10.59 12.97 -4.80
CA GLN A 128 10.83 13.82 -5.98
C GLN A 128 9.72 13.64 -7.02
N LYS A 129 9.34 12.39 -7.32
CA LYS A 129 8.25 12.10 -8.26
C LYS A 129 6.92 12.70 -7.82
N MET A 130 6.61 12.61 -6.52
CA MET A 130 5.44 13.22 -5.93
C MET A 130 5.48 14.76 -6.00
N ALA A 131 6.65 15.38 -5.84
CA ALA A 131 6.79 16.82 -5.98
C ALA A 131 6.52 17.30 -7.41
N GLU A 132 7.01 16.57 -8.42
CA GLU A 132 6.72 16.83 -9.83
C GLU A 132 5.21 16.74 -10.11
N LEU A 133 4.57 15.65 -9.67
CA LEU A 133 3.13 15.46 -9.82
C LEU A 133 2.35 16.59 -9.15
N ASN A 134 2.67 16.91 -7.89
CA ASN A 134 1.96 17.94 -7.13
C ASN A 134 2.12 19.33 -7.74
N LYS A 135 3.30 19.63 -8.30
CA LYS A 135 3.53 20.87 -9.05
C LYS A 135 2.67 20.93 -10.31
N THR A 136 2.57 19.82 -11.05
CA THR A 136 1.73 19.77 -12.26
C THR A 136 0.25 19.88 -11.94
N LEU A 137 -0.22 19.21 -10.89
CA LEU A 137 -1.62 19.27 -10.49
C LEU A 137 -2.01 20.61 -9.83
N ALA A 138 -1.03 21.35 -9.30
CA ALA A 138 -1.24 22.65 -8.65
C ALA A 138 -2.31 22.65 -7.54
N GLY A 139 -2.50 21.50 -6.88
CA GLY A 139 -3.51 21.32 -5.83
C GLY A 139 -4.93 21.09 -6.34
N ASP A 140 -5.16 21.08 -7.65
CA ASP A 140 -6.47 20.80 -8.24
C ASP A 140 -6.69 19.29 -8.41
N SER A 141 -7.56 18.73 -7.56
CA SER A 141 -7.98 17.33 -7.58
C SER A 141 -9.29 17.09 -8.33
N SER A 142 -9.78 18.08 -9.08
CA SER A 142 -10.96 17.91 -9.93
C SER A 142 -10.73 16.84 -10.99
N TYR A 143 -11.80 16.16 -11.38
CA TYR A 143 -11.72 15.15 -12.44
C TYR A 143 -11.16 15.73 -13.75
N GLU A 144 -11.51 16.96 -14.12
CA GLU A 144 -11.01 17.61 -15.32
C GLU A 144 -9.49 17.69 -15.33
N ASN A 145 -8.89 18.17 -14.22
CA ASN A 145 -7.45 18.29 -14.10
C ASN A 145 -6.76 16.92 -13.99
N LEU A 146 -7.32 16.00 -13.20
CA LEU A 146 -6.76 14.65 -13.05
C LEU A 146 -6.81 13.87 -14.38
N SER A 147 -7.90 13.99 -15.14
CA SER A 147 -8.06 13.37 -16.46
C SER A 147 -7.06 13.93 -17.47
N LYS A 148 -6.91 15.27 -17.51
CA LYS A 148 -5.89 15.94 -18.32
C LYS A 148 -4.47 15.45 -18.02
N HIS A 149 -4.19 15.06 -16.78
CA HIS A 149 -2.89 14.59 -16.30
C HIS A 149 -2.83 13.09 -16.02
N GLN A 150 -3.78 12.29 -16.55
CA GLN A 150 -3.91 10.85 -16.26
C GLN A 150 -2.59 10.08 -16.44
N ALA A 151 -1.90 10.27 -17.57
CA ALA A 151 -0.67 9.52 -17.86
C ALA A 151 0.43 9.79 -16.83
N MET A 152 0.53 11.02 -16.32
CA MET A 152 1.49 11.38 -15.27
C MET A 152 1.09 10.79 -13.92
N LEU A 153 -0.21 10.81 -13.60
CA LEU A 153 -0.75 10.25 -12.36
C LEU A 153 -0.49 8.73 -12.28
N ILE A 154 -0.90 8.01 -13.32
CA ILE A 154 -0.70 6.55 -13.43
C ILE A 154 0.78 6.21 -13.50
N GLY A 155 1.56 6.95 -14.30
CA GLY A 155 3.01 6.74 -14.37
C GLY A 155 3.73 6.99 -13.04
N THR A 156 3.22 7.90 -12.20
CA THR A 156 3.75 8.13 -10.85
C THR A 156 3.43 6.96 -9.92
N ARG A 157 2.19 6.46 -9.93
CA ARG A 157 1.79 5.23 -9.22
C ARG A 157 2.70 4.07 -9.58
N ASP A 158 2.89 3.81 -10.87
CA ASP A 158 3.63 2.66 -11.35
C ASP A 158 5.13 2.77 -11.04
N PHE A 159 5.69 3.98 -11.18
CA PHE A 159 7.06 4.29 -10.77
C PHE A 159 7.28 3.99 -9.29
N ILE A 160 6.42 4.55 -8.42
CA ILE A 160 6.56 4.38 -6.97
C ILE A 160 6.39 2.91 -6.59
N ASN A 161 5.42 2.19 -7.19
CA ASN A 161 5.28 0.75 -6.95
C ASN A 161 6.54 -0.02 -7.32
N THR A 162 7.13 0.26 -8.48
CA THR A 162 8.37 -0.41 -8.90
C THR A 162 9.53 -0.08 -7.95
N TRP A 163 9.69 1.19 -7.59
CA TRP A 163 10.74 1.63 -6.69
C TRP A 163 10.60 0.96 -5.31
N MET A 164 9.42 1.02 -4.70
CA MET A 164 9.14 0.41 -3.40
C MET A 164 9.37 -1.11 -3.45
N GLN A 165 8.96 -1.80 -4.51
CA GLN A 165 9.23 -3.24 -4.63
C GLN A 165 10.74 -3.57 -4.73
N GLY A 166 11.56 -2.65 -5.24
CA GLY A 166 13.02 -2.74 -5.21
C GLY A 166 13.68 -2.40 -3.87
N HIS A 167 12.94 -1.77 -2.95
CA HIS A 167 13.43 -1.29 -1.66
C HIS A 167 12.55 -1.80 -0.49
N PRO A 168 12.42 -3.12 -0.30
CA PRO A 168 11.53 -3.69 0.71
C PRO A 168 11.85 -3.28 2.14
N ASP A 169 13.13 -3.09 2.47
CA ASP A 169 13.60 -2.73 3.81
C ASP A 169 13.21 -1.29 4.20
N ASP A 170 12.75 -0.49 3.23
CA ASP A 170 12.38 0.89 3.47
C ASP A 170 10.99 1.03 4.09
N TYR A 171 10.15 -0.02 3.99
CA TYR A 171 8.77 0.00 4.50
C TYR A 171 8.33 -1.32 5.16
N ARG A 172 9.23 -2.29 5.40
CA ARG A 172 8.89 -3.54 6.09
C ARG A 172 9.32 -3.53 7.55
#